data_AF-A0A7S3M085-F1
#
_entry.id   AF-A0A7S3M085-F1
#
_cell.length_a   1.000
_cell.length_b   1.000
_cell.length_c   1.000
_cell.angle_alpha   90.00
_cell.angle_beta   90.00
_cell.angle_gamma   90.00
#
_symmetry.space_group_name_H-M   'P 1'
#
loop_
_entity.id
_entity.type
_entity.pdbx_description
1 polymer ?
#
loop_
_entity_poly.entity_id
_entity_poly.type
_entity_poly.pdbx_seq_one_letter_code
_entity_poly.pdbx_strand_id
1 'polypeptide(L)'
;WTESWPEFFSKRLQGQISRAYTRPSYGGAAGGQDAASPVFAEEDPLLRDLGARICKQLQNLLGVEGLRPALLHGDLWIGNTLADKEGPLLIDPACYFGHSEAELA
;
A
#
# COMPACT_ATOMS: atom_id res chain seq x y z
N TRP A 1 1.22 -15.16 -2.20
CA TRP A 1 2.41 -15.03 -1.35
C TRP A 1 3.63 -14.84 -2.25
N THR A 2 4.57 -13.99 -1.85
CA THR A 2 5.79 -13.67 -2.63
C THR A 2 7.00 -13.86 -1.73
N GLU A 3 8.17 -14.12 -2.31
CA GLU A 3 9.38 -14.43 -1.56
C GLU A 3 10.09 -13.16 -1.05
N SER A 4 9.71 -11.97 -1.53
CA SER A 4 10.31 -10.71 -1.11
C SER A 4 9.34 -9.52 -1.13
N TRP A 5 9.65 -8.48 -0.34
CA TRP A 5 8.91 -7.21 -0.34
C TRP A 5 8.93 -6.48 -1.70
N PRO A 6 10.07 -6.36 -2.41
CA PRO A 6 10.08 -5.76 -3.74
C PRO A 6 9.16 -6.47 -4.74
N GLU A 7 9.14 -7.81 -4.70
CA GLU A 7 8.26 -8.62 -5.55
C GLU A 7 6.78 -8.38 -5.20
N PHE A 8 6.45 -8.37 -3.91
CA PHE A 8 5.10 -8.05 -3.42
C PHE A 8 4.63 -6.69 -3.93
N PHE A 9 5.42 -5.64 -3.70
CA PHE A 9 5.06 -4.27 -4.09
C PHE A 9 4.98 -4.12 -5.60
N SER A 10 5.89 -4.75 -6.36
CA SER A 10 5.84 -4.75 -7.82
C SER A 10 4.52 -5.33 -8.33
N LYS A 11 4.15 -6.54 -7.87
CA LYS A 11 2.89 -7.21 -8.26
C LYS A 11 1.66 -6.39 -7.85
N ARG A 12 1.68 -5.80 -6.64
CA ARG A 12 0.57 -4.97 -6.14
C ARG A 12 0.41 -3.65 -6.91
N LEU A 13 1.51 -2.93 -7.13
CA LEU A 13 1.54 -1.63 -7.82
C LEU A 13 1.17 -1.81 -9.29
N GLN A 14 1.65 -2.86 -9.95
CA GLN A 14 1.26 -3.18 -11.32
C GLN A 14 -0.27 -3.22 -11.48
N GLY A 15 -0.97 -3.94 -10.59
CA GLY A 15 -2.42 -4.00 -10.63
C GLY A 15 -3.11 -2.63 -10.42
N GLN A 16 -2.51 -1.73 -9.64
CA GLN A 16 -3.04 -0.36 -9.46
C GLN A 16 -2.75 0.54 -10.67
N ILE A 17 -1.53 0.47 -11.21
CA ILE A 17 -1.07 1.24 -12.37
C ILE A 17 -1.90 0.82 -13.60
N SER A 18 -2.03 -0.47 -13.89
CA SER A 18 -2.88 -0.97 -14.99
C SER A 18 -4.32 -0.45 -14.88
N ARG A 19 -4.89 -0.37 -13.67
CA ARG A 19 -6.25 0.14 -13.44
C ARG A 19 -6.36 1.65 -13.59
N ALA A 20 -5.29 2.39 -13.30
CA ALA A 20 -5.23 3.84 -13.52
C ALA A 20 -5.23 4.17 -15.02
N TYR A 21 -4.49 3.41 -15.83
CA TYR A 21 -4.40 3.62 -17.29
C TYR A 21 -5.59 3.06 -18.09
N THR A 22 -6.36 2.12 -17.52
CA THR A 22 -7.56 1.54 -18.17
C THR A 22 -8.86 2.29 -17.80
N ARG A 23 -8.82 3.23 -16.85
CA ARG A 23 -9.99 4.04 -16.46
C ARG A 23 -10.06 5.34 -17.29
N PRO A 24 -11.23 5.70 -17.86
CA PRO A 24 -11.36 6.88 -18.74
C PRO A 24 -11.15 8.25 -18.07
N SER A 25 -10.94 8.30 -16.75
CA SER A 25 -11.11 9.52 -15.94
C SER A 25 -9.81 10.18 -15.46
N TYR A 26 -8.63 9.60 -15.70
CA TYR A 26 -7.35 10.27 -15.42
C TYR A 26 -6.87 11.01 -16.68
N GLY A 27 -7.40 12.22 -16.87
CA GLY A 27 -7.11 13.06 -18.03
C GLY A 27 -7.98 12.68 -19.22
N GLY A 28 -9.07 13.42 -19.42
CA GLY A 28 -10.04 13.14 -20.47
C GLY A 28 -9.42 13.10 -21.86
N ALA A 29 -9.51 11.95 -22.49
CA ALA A 29 -9.76 11.85 -23.92
C ALA A 29 -10.80 10.74 -24.11
N ALA A 30 -12.05 11.16 -24.30
CA ALA A 30 -12.99 10.36 -25.05
C ALA A 30 -12.41 10.21 -26.47
N GLY A 31 -11.85 9.04 -26.80
CA GLY A 31 -11.31 8.85 -28.14
C GLY A 31 -10.47 7.60 -28.31
N GLY A 32 -11.09 6.56 -28.87
CA GLY A 32 -10.41 5.49 -29.59
C GLY A 32 -10.17 4.21 -28.80
N GLN A 33 -10.70 3.11 -29.31
CA GLN A 33 -10.39 1.73 -28.91
C GLN A 33 -8.93 1.33 -29.27
N ASP A 34 -8.06 2.29 -29.59
CA ASP A 34 -6.76 2.09 -30.24
C ASP A 34 -5.56 2.55 -29.39
N ALA A 35 -5.77 3.20 -28.24
CA ALA A 35 -4.69 3.43 -27.29
C ALA A 35 -4.49 2.14 -26.48
N ALA A 36 -3.58 1.28 -26.93
CA ALA A 36 -3.19 0.07 -26.21
C ALA A 36 -2.90 0.45 -24.74
N SER A 37 -3.76 0.00 -23.83
CA SER A 37 -3.48 0.12 -22.40
C SER A 37 -2.11 -0.52 -22.16
N PRO A 38 -1.19 0.14 -21.43
CA PRO A 38 0.12 -0.44 -21.17
C PRO A 38 -0.07 -1.81 -20.52
N VAL A 39 0.31 -2.86 -21.26
CA VAL A 39 0.31 -4.23 -20.77
C VAL A 39 1.64 -4.41 -20.05
N PHE A 40 1.62 -4.17 -18.75
CA PHE A 40 2.74 -4.54 -17.89
C PHE A 40 2.78 -6.07 -17.81
N ALA A 41 3.94 -6.69 -18.10
CA ALA A 41 4.15 -8.12 -17.87
C ALA A 41 3.99 -8.45 -16.37
N GLU A 42 3.51 -9.63 -16.00
CA GLU A 42 3.28 -10.05 -14.58
C GLU A 42 4.48 -9.82 -13.64
N GLU A 43 5.68 -9.63 -14.22
CA GLU A 43 6.91 -9.28 -13.52
C GLU A 43 7.70 -8.21 -14.29
N ASP A 44 7.09 -7.03 -14.49
CA ASP A 44 7.76 -5.89 -15.13
C ASP A 44 9.10 -5.56 -14.41
N PRO A 45 10.26 -5.69 -15.09
CA PRO A 45 11.56 -5.47 -14.47
C PRO A 45 11.74 -4.07 -13.89
N LEU A 46 11.12 -3.05 -14.48
CA LEU A 46 11.20 -1.66 -14.02
C LEU A 46 10.46 -1.49 -12.70
N LEU A 47 9.24 -2.04 -12.59
CA LEU A 47 8.47 -1.99 -11.33
C LEU A 47 9.18 -2.74 -10.21
N ARG A 48 9.83 -3.86 -10.53
CA ARG A 48 10.63 -4.62 -9.56
C ARG A 48 11.84 -3.82 -9.07
N ASP A 49 12.60 -3.21 -9.97
CA ASP A 49 13.77 -2.38 -9.63
C ASP A 49 13.36 -1.13 -8.83
N LEU A 50 12.26 -0.47 -9.21
CA LEU A 50 11.72 0.66 -8.47
C LEU A 50 11.26 0.24 -7.07
N GLY A 51 10.57 -0.90 -6.95
CA GLY A 51 10.17 -1.49 -5.67
C GLY A 51 11.38 -1.73 -4.76
N ALA A 52 12.44 -2.33 -5.28
CA ALA A 52 13.68 -2.56 -4.53
C ALA A 52 14.33 -1.24 -4.06
N ARG A 53 14.36 -0.22 -4.92
CA ARG A 53 14.88 1.12 -4.56
C ARG A 53 14.05 1.77 -3.45
N ILE A 54 12.72 1.72 -3.55
CA ILE A 54 11.82 2.28 -2.52
C ILE A 54 12.03 1.54 -1.20
N CYS A 55 12.03 0.20 -1.20
CA CYS A 55 12.27 -0.57 0.02
C CYS A 55 13.59 -0.19 0.70
N LYS A 56 14.67 -0.03 -0.07
CA LYS A 56 15.97 0.40 0.46
C LYS A 56 15.93 1.83 1.04
N GLN A 57 15.24 2.75 0.38
CA GLN A 57 15.13 4.14 0.86
C GLN A 57 14.23 4.25 2.09
N LEU A 58 13.12 3.51 2.14
CA LEU A 58 12.19 3.51 3.28
C LEU A 58 12.89 3.08 4.57
N GLN A 59 13.77 2.07 4.52
CA GLN A 59 14.55 1.66 5.70
C GLN A 59 15.38 2.81 6.28
N ASN A 60 15.95 3.66 5.41
CA ASN A 60 16.73 4.82 5.84
C ASN A 60 15.85 5.97 6.32
N LEU A 61 14.71 6.21 5.65
CA LEU A 61 13.80 7.31 5.99
C LEU A 61 13.03 7.07 7.29
N LEU A 62 12.64 5.83 7.54
CA LEU A 62 11.82 5.46 8.71
C LEU A 62 12.64 5.28 9.99
N GLY A 63 13.98 5.30 9.92
CA GLY A 63 14.84 5.26 11.10
C GLY A 63 14.53 4.09 12.03
N VAL A 64 14.47 2.86 11.51
CA VAL A 64 13.94 1.70 12.24
C VAL A 64 14.83 1.16 13.37
N GLU A 65 16.03 1.72 13.54
CA GLU A 65 16.98 1.31 14.57
C GLU A 65 16.47 1.68 15.97
N GLY A 66 16.50 0.71 16.89
CA GLY A 66 16.11 0.93 18.29
C GLY A 66 14.60 1.00 18.56
N LEU A 67 13.77 0.84 17.52
CA LEU A 67 12.31 0.79 17.70
C LEU A 67 11.88 -0.50 18.39
N ARG A 68 10.87 -0.37 19.26
CA ARG A 68 10.20 -1.49 19.90
C ARG A 68 8.89 -1.78 19.16
N PRO A 69 8.65 -3.02 18.68
CA PRO A 69 7.37 -3.36 18.09
C PRO A 69 6.23 -3.15 19.09
N ALA A 70 5.17 -2.48 18.64
CA ALA A 70 3.93 -2.33 19.40
C ALA A 70 2.86 -3.25 18.82
N LEU A 71 1.95 -3.74 19.68
CA LEU A 71 0.74 -4.40 19.20
C LEU A 71 -0.19 -3.33 18.61
N LEU A 72 -0.47 -3.46 17.33
CA LEU A 72 -1.30 -2.54 16.55
C LEU A 72 -2.71 -3.11 16.35
N HIS A 73 -3.71 -2.24 16.24
CA HIS A 73 -5.03 -2.58 15.71
C HIS A 73 -4.92 -2.96 14.23
N GLY A 74 -4.11 -2.22 13.46
CA GLY A 74 -3.74 -2.56 12.09
C GLY A 74 -4.78 -2.21 11.01
N ASP A 75 -5.89 -1.61 11.43
CA ASP A 75 -6.94 -1.05 10.57
C ASP A 75 -7.70 0.04 11.35
N LEU A 76 -6.98 0.91 12.08
CA LEU A 76 -7.61 1.97 12.86
C LEU A 76 -7.95 3.18 11.99
N TRP A 77 -9.24 3.45 11.83
CA TRP A 77 -9.77 4.65 11.20
C TRP A 77 -11.19 4.92 11.74
N ILE A 78 -11.78 6.06 11.38
CA ILE A 78 -13.08 6.50 11.97
C ILE A 78 -14.20 5.46 11.80
N GLY A 79 -14.18 4.66 10.73
CA GLY A 79 -15.17 3.61 10.49
C GLY A 79 -15.09 2.44 11.48
N ASN A 80 -13.90 2.22 12.05
CA ASN A 80 -13.60 1.16 13.02
C ASN A 80 -13.51 1.70 14.46
N THR A 81 -13.94 2.94 14.69
CA THR A 81 -14.08 3.55 16.01
C THR A 81 -15.54 3.80 16.32
N LEU A 82 -16.00 3.30 17.47
CA LEU A 82 -17.32 3.63 18.04
C LEU A 82 -17.12 4.46 19.31
N ALA A 83 -18.21 5.03 19.81
CA ALA A 83 -18.23 5.73 21.09
C ALA A 83 -19.38 5.20 21.94
N ASP A 84 -19.11 4.95 23.21
CA ASP A 84 -20.12 4.66 24.21
C ASP A 84 -20.06 5.65 25.38
N LYS A 85 -20.73 5.35 26.49
CA LYS A 85 -20.76 6.22 27.68
C LYS A 85 -19.45 6.19 28.48
N GLU A 86 -18.60 5.20 28.26
CA GLU A 86 -17.34 4.97 28.97
C GLU A 86 -16.13 5.45 28.16
N GLY A 87 -16.22 5.49 26.83
CA GLY A 87 -15.20 6.05 25.97
C GLY A 87 -15.25 5.53 24.52
N PRO A 88 -14.14 5.67 23.78
CA PRO A 88 -14.01 5.08 22.45
C PRO A 88 -13.89 3.56 22.53
N LEU A 89 -14.53 2.88 21.59
CA LEU A 89 -14.43 1.43 21.36
C LEU A 89 -13.80 1.19 19.99
N LEU A 90 -12.91 0.21 19.89
CA LEU A 90 -12.26 -0.18 18.63
C LEU A 90 -12.81 -1.52 18.15
N ILE A 91 -13.10 -1.64 16.86
CA ILE A 91 -13.70 -2.83 16.25
C ILE A 91 -12.95 -3.25 14.97
N ASP A 92 -13.14 -4.51 14.55
CA ASP A 92 -12.57 -5.09 13.33
C ASP A 92 -11.04 -4.96 13.20
N PRO A 93 -10.26 -5.49 14.18
CA PRO A 93 -8.82 -5.38 14.14
C PRO A 93 -8.18 -6.31 13.08
N ALA A 94 -7.11 -5.82 12.47
CA ALA A 94 -6.16 -6.58 11.66
C ALA A 94 -4.80 -6.66 12.40
N CYS A 95 -4.82 -7.11 13.67
CA CYS A 95 -3.70 -6.98 14.59
C CYS A 95 -2.37 -7.54 14.09
N TYR A 96 -1.30 -6.77 14.29
CA TYR A 96 0.09 -7.24 14.10
C TYR A 96 1.06 -6.46 15.00
N PHE A 97 2.28 -6.97 15.16
CA PHE A 97 3.36 -6.23 15.80
C PHE A 97 4.08 -5.37 14.77
N GLY A 98 4.10 -4.06 14.96
CA GLY A 98 4.65 -3.12 13.99
C GLY A 98 5.19 -1.83 14.60
N HIS A 99 5.48 -0.87 13.72
CA HIS A 99 5.87 0.48 14.11
C HIS A 99 4.67 1.23 14.69
N SER A 100 4.78 1.78 15.91
CA SER A 100 3.65 2.46 16.59
C SER A 100 3.02 3.59 15.77
N GLU A 101 3.84 4.38 15.07
CA GLU A 101 3.36 5.45 14.18
C GLU A 101 2.44 4.97 13.04
N ALA A 102 2.47 3.69 12.65
CA ALA A 102 1.60 3.17 11.59
C ALA A 102 0.11 3.27 11.93
N GLU A 103 -0.25 3.36 13.22
CA GLU A 103 -1.64 3.53 13.67
C GLU A 103 -2.11 5.00 13.67
N LEU A 104 -1.19 5.96 13.53
CA LEU A 104 -1.47 7.40 13.58
C LEU A 104 -1.55 8.06 12.20
N ALA A 105 -1.38 7.28 11.13
CA ALA A 105 -1.18 7.74 9.75
C ALA A 105 -2.49 8.00 8.97
#